data_AF-A0A929EXE5-F1
#
_entry.id   AF-A0A929EXE5-F1
#
_cell.length_a   1.000
_cell.length_b   1.000
_cell.length_c   1.000
_cell.angle_alpha   90.00
_cell.angle_beta   90.00
_cell.angle_gamma   90.00
#
_symmetry.space_group_name_H-M   'P 1'
#
loop_
_entity.id
_entity.type
_entity.pdbx_description
1 polymer ?
#
loop_
_entity_poly.entity_id
_entity_poly.type
_entity_poly.pdbx_seq_one_letter_code
_entity_poly.pdbx_strand_id
1 'polypeptide(L)'
;MADKKEQILKERLDGLYDTYHSGYLESDPLKFLHRYRQAEDIELVGLITSSLAYGRVDRIFKSLENIFYIMGDSPSNFVRAFDPARDAKLFDGFVHRFNKGEDIACLIWFLRQMLEEHASLGSLLKSLQRHGDADAGPLLDGLSNYMLSLDSAPFYGGKALPKDAGVRYFFPSPKNGSACKRLCLYLRWMVRK
;
A
#
# COMPACT_ATOMS: atom_id res chain seq x y z
N MET A 1 -17.44 33.88 14.30
CA MET A 1 -16.10 34.35 13.88
C MET A 1 -15.18 33.20 13.44
N ALA A 2 -15.18 32.04 14.12
CA ALA A 2 -14.43 30.85 13.67
C ALA A 2 -14.87 30.37 12.26
N ASP A 3 -16.19 30.33 12.04
CA ASP A 3 -16.83 29.87 10.80
C ASP A 3 -16.40 30.66 9.54
N LYS A 4 -16.23 31.99 9.65
CA LYS A 4 -15.77 32.83 8.54
C LYS A 4 -14.29 32.62 8.21
N LYS A 5 -13.47 32.30 9.21
CA LYS A 5 -12.05 31.94 8.99
C LYS A 5 -11.91 30.57 8.35
N GLU A 6 -12.71 29.59 8.79
CA GLU A 6 -12.76 28.25 8.20
C GLU A 6 -13.22 28.30 6.74
N GLN A 7 -14.26 29.09 6.43
CA GLN A 7 -14.72 29.27 5.06
C GLN A 7 -13.66 29.89 4.15
N ILE A 8 -12.99 30.96 4.58
CA ILE A 8 -11.91 31.61 3.81
C ILE A 8 -10.73 30.65 3.62
N LEU A 9 -10.40 29.87 4.65
CA LEU A 9 -9.33 28.88 4.56
C LEU A 9 -9.69 27.78 3.57
N LYS A 10 -10.92 27.25 3.64
CA LYS A 10 -11.43 26.25 2.71
C LYS A 10 -11.35 26.74 1.27
N GLU A 11 -11.89 27.92 0.97
CA GLU A 11 -11.86 28.49 -0.39
C GLU A 11 -10.44 28.67 -0.93
N ARG A 12 -9.50 29.11 -0.09
CA ARG A 12 -8.09 29.22 -0.49
C ARG A 12 -7.44 27.86 -0.76
N LEU A 13 -7.71 26.88 0.11
CA LEU A 13 -7.19 25.52 -0.05
C LEU A 13 -7.78 24.83 -1.28
N ASP A 14 -9.07 25.01 -1.54
CA ASP A 14 -9.75 24.49 -2.74
C ASP A 14 -9.19 25.16 -4.01
N GLY A 15 -8.97 26.48 -4.00
CA GLY A 15 -8.35 27.17 -5.13
C GLY A 15 -6.92 26.69 -5.42
N LEU A 16 -6.12 26.44 -4.37
CA LEU A 16 -4.80 25.82 -4.52
C LEU A 16 -4.90 24.37 -5.03
N TYR A 17 -5.88 23.62 -4.53
CA TYR A 17 -6.17 22.27 -5.01
C TYR A 17 -6.45 22.29 -6.52
N ASP A 18 -7.40 23.09 -6.98
CA ASP A 18 -7.77 23.15 -8.40
C ASP A 18 -6.59 23.58 -9.30
N THR A 19 -5.76 24.51 -8.81
CA THR A 19 -4.58 25.00 -9.55
C THR A 19 -3.52 23.93 -9.74
N TYR A 20 -3.27 23.11 -8.71
CA TYR A 20 -2.15 22.16 -8.70
C TYR A 20 -2.60 20.69 -8.87
N HIS A 21 -3.89 20.39 -8.90
CA HIS A 21 -4.36 19.01 -8.95
C HIS A 21 -4.07 18.32 -10.30
N SER A 22 -4.22 19.03 -11.42
CA SER A 22 -4.13 18.45 -12.78
C SER A 22 -2.69 18.25 -13.27
N GLY A 23 -1.76 19.13 -12.90
CA GLY A 23 -0.36 19.09 -13.37
C GLY A 23 0.54 18.06 -12.67
N TYR A 24 0.15 17.55 -11.49
CA TYR A 24 1.02 16.69 -10.68
C TYR A 24 0.72 15.19 -10.81
N LEU A 25 -0.41 14.81 -11.42
CA LEU A 25 -0.81 13.41 -11.65
C LEU A 25 0.24 12.62 -12.45
N GLU A 26 0.95 13.26 -13.39
CA GLU A 26 1.99 12.57 -14.18
C GLU A 26 3.15 12.06 -13.32
N SER A 27 3.46 12.77 -12.24
CA SER A 27 4.52 12.45 -11.28
C SER A 27 4.03 11.72 -10.03
N ASP A 28 2.71 11.64 -9.83
CA ASP A 28 2.10 10.94 -8.70
C ASP A 28 1.94 9.44 -9.04
N PRO A 29 2.45 8.53 -8.20
CA PRO A 29 2.19 7.10 -8.33
C PRO A 29 0.69 6.73 -8.35
N LEU A 30 -0.20 7.63 -7.91
CA LEU A 30 -1.66 7.47 -8.02
C LEU A 30 -2.13 7.08 -9.43
N LYS A 31 -1.41 7.47 -10.49
CA LYS A 31 -1.74 7.10 -11.88
C LYS A 31 -1.84 5.59 -12.11
N PHE A 32 -1.14 4.78 -11.33
CA PHE A 32 -1.20 3.32 -11.46
C PHE A 32 -2.55 2.76 -11.02
N LEU A 33 -3.19 3.36 -10.01
CA LEU A 33 -4.51 2.95 -9.53
C LEU A 33 -5.58 3.26 -10.58
N HIS A 34 -5.47 4.40 -11.26
CA HIS A 34 -6.41 4.82 -12.32
C HIS A 34 -6.43 3.92 -13.56
N ARG A 35 -5.50 2.96 -13.67
CA ARG A 35 -5.53 1.94 -14.73
C ARG A 35 -6.63 0.90 -14.51
N TYR A 36 -7.13 0.77 -13.28
CA TYR A 36 -8.06 -0.27 -12.89
C TYR A 36 -9.43 0.31 -12.54
N ARG A 37 -10.48 -0.48 -12.76
CA ARG A 37 -11.87 -0.11 -12.47
C ARG A 37 -12.51 -0.93 -11.34
N GLN A 38 -12.01 -2.14 -11.09
CA GLN A 38 -12.51 -2.98 -10.01
C GLN A 38 -11.96 -2.47 -8.69
N ALA A 39 -12.81 -2.39 -7.66
CA ALA A 39 -12.43 -1.86 -6.36
C ALA A 39 -11.31 -2.69 -5.72
N GLU A 40 -11.39 -4.01 -5.86
CA GLU A 40 -10.41 -4.97 -5.35
C GLU A 40 -9.02 -4.75 -5.98
N ASP A 41 -8.96 -4.51 -7.29
CA ASP A 41 -7.70 -4.21 -7.98
C ASP A 41 -7.14 -2.86 -7.49
N ILE A 42 -7.99 -1.84 -7.37
CA ILE A 42 -7.59 -0.49 -6.92
C ILE A 42 -7.02 -0.54 -5.49
N GLU A 43 -7.65 -1.29 -4.58
CA GLU A 43 -7.17 -1.47 -3.20
C GLU A 43 -5.77 -2.10 -3.17
N LEU A 44 -5.58 -3.22 -3.87
CA LEU A 44 -4.32 -3.96 -3.88
C LEU A 44 -3.19 -3.17 -4.56
N VAL A 45 -3.47 -2.61 -5.74
CA VAL A 45 -2.55 -1.76 -6.49
C VAL A 45 -2.20 -0.52 -5.67
N GLY A 46 -3.18 0.07 -4.97
CA GLY A 46 -2.95 1.20 -4.09
C GLY A 46 -1.97 0.88 -2.97
N LEU A 47 -2.14 -0.26 -2.30
CA LEU A 47 -1.22 -0.66 -1.24
C LEU A 47 0.19 -0.92 -1.76
N ILE A 48 0.34 -1.70 -2.84
CA ILE A 48 1.63 -2.00 -3.49
C ILE A 48 2.32 -0.69 -3.93
N THR A 49 1.56 0.19 -4.57
CA THR A 49 2.04 1.50 -5.03
C THR A 49 2.56 2.34 -3.86
N SER A 50 1.79 2.43 -2.78
CA SER A 50 2.18 3.19 -1.60
C SER A 50 3.41 2.60 -0.91
N SER A 51 3.50 1.27 -0.85
CA SER A 51 4.61 0.51 -0.27
C SER A 51 5.93 0.84 -0.94
N LEU A 52 5.92 1.08 -2.25
CA LEU A 52 7.11 1.41 -3.04
C LEU A 52 7.32 2.92 -3.29
N ALA A 53 6.44 3.78 -2.77
CA ALA A 53 6.49 5.24 -2.95
C ALA A 53 7.61 5.90 -2.11
N TYR A 54 8.84 5.47 -2.30
CA TYR A 54 10.04 6.03 -1.66
C TYR A 54 11.25 5.99 -2.59
N GLY A 55 11.95 7.12 -2.68
CA GLY A 55 13.08 7.33 -3.59
C GLY A 55 12.75 8.24 -4.75
N ARG A 56 13.52 8.13 -5.83
CA ARG A 56 13.34 8.98 -7.02
C ARG A 56 12.13 8.49 -7.83
N VAL A 57 11.32 9.42 -8.33
CA VAL A 57 10.04 9.13 -9.01
C VAL A 57 10.23 8.20 -10.22
N ASP A 58 11.27 8.41 -11.01
CA ASP A 58 11.65 7.55 -12.15
C ASP A 58 11.85 6.09 -11.75
N ARG A 59 12.53 5.86 -10.61
CA ARG A 59 12.76 4.51 -10.07
C ARG A 59 11.50 3.90 -9.50
N ILE A 60 10.69 4.69 -8.79
CA ILE A 60 9.39 4.24 -8.28
C ILE A 60 8.52 3.76 -9.45
N PHE A 61 8.41 4.56 -10.51
CA PHE A 61 7.60 4.19 -11.67
C PHE A 61 8.13 2.94 -12.36
N LYS A 62 9.44 2.84 -12.59
CA LYS A 62 10.03 1.65 -13.20
C LYS A 62 9.74 0.37 -12.40
N SER A 63 9.83 0.44 -11.06
CA SER A 63 9.52 -0.69 -10.18
C SER A 63 8.05 -1.08 -10.26
N LEU A 64 7.14 -0.09 -10.25
CA LEU A 64 5.69 -0.32 -10.33
C LEU A 64 5.26 -0.85 -11.70
N GLU A 65 5.80 -0.32 -12.79
CA GLU A 65 5.54 -0.85 -14.13
C GLU A 65 5.94 -2.32 -14.23
N ASN A 66 7.10 -2.70 -13.69
CA ASN A 66 7.55 -4.09 -13.71
C ASN A 66 6.58 -5.01 -12.93
N ILE A 67 6.20 -4.61 -11.72
CA ILE A 67 5.28 -5.39 -10.90
C ILE A 67 3.91 -5.54 -11.57
N PHE A 68 3.33 -4.44 -12.06
CA PHE A 68 2.00 -4.49 -12.67
C PHE A 68 2.01 -5.14 -14.05
N TYR A 69 3.13 -5.12 -14.78
CA TYR A 69 3.31 -5.94 -15.97
C TYR A 69 3.26 -7.44 -15.64
N ILE A 70 3.91 -7.88 -14.55
CA ILE A 70 3.87 -9.28 -14.08
C ILE A 70 2.45 -9.67 -13.64
N MET A 71 1.75 -8.79 -12.94
CA MET A 71 0.39 -9.06 -12.43
C MET A 71 -0.67 -9.07 -13.53
N GLY A 72 -0.42 -8.41 -14.66
CA GLY A 72 -1.35 -8.30 -15.78
C GLY A 72 -2.58 -7.44 -15.48
N ASP A 73 -3.65 -7.65 -16.25
CA ASP A 73 -4.83 -6.78 -16.25
C ASP A 73 -5.72 -6.92 -15.00
N SER A 74 -5.56 -7.99 -14.23
CA SER A 74 -6.34 -8.23 -13.00
C SER A 74 -5.42 -8.60 -11.83
N PRO A 75 -4.86 -7.60 -11.15
CA PRO A 75 -4.03 -7.77 -9.96
C PRO A 75 -4.67 -8.62 -8.86
N SER A 76 -5.98 -8.48 -8.63
CA SER A 76 -6.71 -9.27 -7.64
C SER A 76 -6.76 -10.75 -7.99
N ASN A 77 -6.99 -11.11 -9.26
CA ASN A 77 -6.93 -12.50 -9.70
C ASN A 77 -5.51 -13.06 -9.59
N PHE A 78 -4.49 -12.27 -9.95
CA PHE A 78 -3.09 -12.66 -9.76
C PHE A 78 -2.79 -12.97 -8.28
N VAL A 79 -3.16 -12.08 -7.36
CA VAL A 79 -2.96 -12.27 -5.92
C VAL A 79 -3.69 -13.52 -5.42
N ARG A 80 -4.95 -13.74 -5.80
CA ARG A 80 -5.74 -14.92 -5.38
C ARG A 80 -5.16 -16.22 -5.91
N ALA A 81 -4.61 -16.22 -7.11
CA ALA A 81 -4.00 -17.40 -7.73
C ALA A 81 -2.53 -17.62 -7.33
N PHE A 82 -1.93 -16.67 -6.59
CA PHE A 82 -0.50 -16.67 -6.31
C PHE A 82 -0.08 -17.89 -5.48
N ASP A 83 0.90 -18.62 -6.00
CA ASP A 83 1.52 -19.76 -5.36
C ASP A 83 3.01 -19.45 -5.15
N PRO A 84 3.51 -19.39 -3.90
CA PRO A 84 4.91 -19.06 -3.63
C PRO A 84 5.92 -19.97 -4.35
N ALA A 85 5.64 -21.27 -4.49
CA ALA A 85 6.57 -22.20 -5.13
C ALA A 85 6.62 -22.02 -6.65
N ARG A 86 5.49 -21.65 -7.27
CA ARG A 86 5.41 -21.43 -8.72
C ARG A 86 5.81 -20.01 -9.14
N ASP A 87 5.35 -19.01 -8.41
CA ASP A 87 5.27 -17.63 -8.90
C ASP A 87 6.32 -16.69 -8.28
N ALA A 88 6.98 -17.07 -7.17
CA ALA A 88 8.00 -16.23 -6.55
C ALA A 88 9.11 -15.81 -7.53
N LYS A 89 9.53 -16.74 -8.39
CA LYS A 89 10.57 -16.52 -9.42
C LYS A 89 10.21 -15.46 -10.46
N LEU A 90 8.93 -15.08 -10.59
CA LEU A 90 8.53 -13.99 -11.49
C LEU A 90 9.14 -12.66 -11.07
N PHE A 91 9.53 -12.53 -9.80
CA PHE A 91 10.16 -11.33 -9.24
C PHE A 91 11.69 -11.44 -9.17
N ASP A 92 12.31 -12.47 -9.76
CA ASP A 92 13.77 -12.63 -9.75
C ASP A 92 14.46 -11.43 -10.42
N GLY A 93 15.56 -10.97 -9.79
CA GLY A 93 16.30 -9.79 -10.25
C GLY A 93 15.62 -8.45 -9.94
N PHE A 94 14.42 -8.42 -9.36
CA PHE A 94 13.80 -7.19 -8.89
C PHE A 94 14.60 -6.60 -7.71
N VAL A 95 14.93 -5.31 -7.81
CA VAL A 95 15.57 -4.54 -6.74
C VAL A 95 15.02 -3.12 -6.72
N HIS A 96 14.50 -2.70 -5.58
CA HIS A 96 14.08 -1.34 -5.29
C HIS A 96 14.67 -0.87 -3.95
N ARG A 97 15.86 -0.25 -4.02
CA ARG A 97 16.63 0.25 -2.87
C ARG A 97 16.90 -0.83 -1.82
N PHE A 98 16.05 -0.91 -0.78
CA PHE A 98 16.16 -1.84 0.33
C PHE A 98 15.37 -3.12 0.09
N ASN A 99 14.44 -3.10 -0.88
CA ASN A 99 13.61 -4.24 -1.18
C ASN A 99 14.10 -5.02 -2.40
N LYS A 100 13.96 -6.34 -2.34
CA LYS A 100 14.29 -7.30 -3.41
C LYS A 100 13.02 -8.03 -3.86
N GLY A 101 13.13 -8.81 -4.93
CA GLY A 101 12.02 -9.61 -5.47
C GLY A 101 11.34 -10.50 -4.46
N GLU A 102 12.11 -11.15 -3.59
CA GLU A 102 11.60 -11.97 -2.49
C GLU A 102 10.65 -11.19 -1.56
N ASP A 103 10.94 -9.92 -1.26
CA ASP A 103 10.08 -9.09 -0.42
C ASP A 103 8.76 -8.76 -1.13
N ILE A 104 8.79 -8.57 -2.45
CA ILE A 104 7.59 -8.31 -3.26
C ILE A 104 6.73 -9.57 -3.33
N ALA A 105 7.34 -10.72 -3.57
CA ALA A 105 6.65 -12.01 -3.57
C ALA A 105 6.03 -12.29 -2.19
N CYS A 106 6.73 -11.99 -1.10
CA CYS A 106 6.19 -12.09 0.26
C CYS A 106 5.04 -11.09 0.51
N LEU A 107 5.12 -9.87 -0.01
CA LEU A 107 4.03 -8.89 0.08
C LEU A 107 2.77 -9.41 -0.64
N ILE A 108 2.91 -9.98 -1.83
CA ILE A 108 1.80 -10.56 -2.60
C ILE A 108 1.22 -11.77 -1.85
N TRP A 109 2.07 -12.59 -1.24
CA TRP A 109 1.65 -13.70 -0.41
C TRP A 109 0.85 -13.26 0.82
N PHE A 110 1.27 -12.18 1.50
CA PHE A 110 0.50 -11.58 2.58
C PHE A 110 -0.85 -11.05 2.10
N LEU A 111 -0.89 -10.41 0.92
CA LEU A 111 -2.14 -9.94 0.33
C LEU A 111 -3.09 -11.09 0.03
N ARG A 112 -2.58 -12.25 -0.45
CA ARG A 112 -3.41 -13.43 -0.67
C ARG A 112 -4.04 -13.92 0.64
N GLN A 113 -3.24 -14.16 1.67
CA GLN A 113 -3.73 -14.61 2.99
C GLN A 113 -4.76 -13.62 3.56
N MET A 114 -4.50 -12.31 3.44
CA MET A 114 -5.43 -11.28 3.86
C MET A 114 -6.76 -11.33 3.10
N LEU A 115 -6.74 -11.56 1.78
CA LEU A 115 -7.96 -11.70 0.98
C LEU A 115 -8.75 -12.97 1.32
N GLU A 116 -8.09 -14.03 1.77
CA GLU A 116 -8.74 -15.27 2.23
C GLU A 116 -9.45 -15.07 3.58
N GLU A 117 -8.89 -14.26 4.48
CA GLU A 117 -9.48 -13.99 5.80
C GLU A 117 -10.52 -12.86 5.81
N HIS A 118 -10.28 -11.78 5.04
CA HIS A 118 -11.09 -10.55 5.13
C HIS A 118 -11.81 -10.16 3.84
N ALA A 119 -11.66 -10.91 2.74
CA ALA A 119 -12.21 -10.64 1.41
C ALA A 119 -11.68 -9.37 0.69
N SER A 120 -11.33 -8.29 1.40
CA SER A 120 -10.73 -7.06 0.87
C SER A 120 -9.91 -6.30 1.92
N LEU A 121 -9.06 -5.35 1.48
CA LEU A 121 -8.30 -4.48 2.40
C LEU A 121 -9.24 -3.54 3.14
N GLY A 122 -10.28 -3.04 2.49
CA GLY A 122 -11.30 -2.22 3.13
C GLY A 122 -11.99 -2.95 4.29
N SER A 123 -12.27 -4.25 4.14
CA SER A 123 -12.86 -5.09 5.19
C SER A 123 -11.90 -5.35 6.35
N LEU A 124 -10.61 -5.60 6.08
CA LEU A 124 -9.58 -5.67 7.12
C LEU A 124 -9.47 -4.34 7.89
N LEU A 125 -9.44 -3.20 7.20
CA LEU A 125 -9.33 -1.90 7.87
C LEU A 125 -10.54 -1.63 8.77
N LYS A 126 -11.76 -2.00 8.33
CA LYS A 126 -12.98 -1.90 9.14
C LYS A 126 -12.94 -2.80 10.38
N SER A 127 -12.37 -4.01 10.28
CA SER A 127 -12.26 -4.93 11.42
C SER A 127 -11.25 -4.43 12.47
N LEU A 128 -10.24 -3.68 12.04
CA LEU A 128 -9.22 -3.08 12.91
C LEU A 128 -9.63 -1.71 13.47
N GLN A 129 -10.55 -1.01 12.81
CA GLN A 129 -11.00 0.32 13.20
C GLN A 129 -11.79 0.26 14.52
N ARG A 130 -11.41 1.11 15.48
CA ARG A 130 -12.14 1.28 16.75
C ARG A 130 -12.88 2.60 16.76
N HIS A 131 -14.11 2.59 17.26
CA HIS A 131 -14.85 3.82 17.49
C HIS A 131 -14.25 4.59 18.66
N GLY A 132 -13.96 5.88 18.43
CA GLY A 132 -13.45 6.79 19.47
C GLY A 132 -11.94 7.03 19.45
N ASP A 133 -11.20 6.44 18.52
CA ASP A 133 -9.79 6.79 18.32
C ASP A 133 -9.66 8.25 17.84
N ALA A 134 -8.75 9.00 18.44
CA ALA A 134 -8.52 10.41 18.12
C ALA A 134 -7.83 10.62 16.76
N ASP A 135 -7.08 9.63 16.29
CA ASP A 135 -6.34 9.64 15.03
C ASP A 135 -6.20 8.24 14.44
N ALA A 136 -5.56 8.13 13.27
CA ALA A 136 -5.38 6.87 12.55
C ALA A 136 -4.24 5.98 13.11
N GLY A 137 -3.52 6.42 14.14
CA GLY A 137 -2.35 5.72 14.69
C GLY A 137 -2.65 4.27 15.11
N PRO A 138 -3.69 4.02 15.93
CA PRO A 138 -4.08 2.66 16.32
C PRO A 138 -4.44 1.76 15.13
N LEU A 139 -5.11 2.31 14.10
CA LEU A 139 -5.45 1.58 12.88
C LEU A 139 -4.18 1.17 12.10
N LEU A 140 -3.22 2.07 11.95
CA LEU A 140 -1.96 1.81 11.25
C LEU A 140 -1.07 0.80 11.99
N ASP A 141 -1.05 0.87 13.33
CA ASP A 141 -0.42 -0.15 14.17
C ASP A 141 -1.10 -1.51 13.99
N GLY A 142 -2.43 -1.54 14.02
CA GLY A 142 -3.22 -2.76 13.83
C GLY A 142 -2.94 -3.41 12.48
N LEU A 143 -2.95 -2.63 11.40
CA LEU A 143 -2.64 -3.11 10.05
C LEU A 143 -1.22 -3.69 9.98
N SER A 144 -0.24 -2.97 10.52
CA SER A 144 1.15 -3.43 10.48
C SER A 144 1.35 -4.70 11.29
N ASN A 145 0.76 -4.78 12.49
CA ASN A 145 0.85 -5.99 13.31
C ASN A 145 0.17 -7.18 12.66
N TYR A 146 -1.02 -6.98 12.06
CA TYR A 146 -1.73 -8.03 11.33
C TYR A 146 -0.89 -8.55 10.16
N MET A 147 -0.47 -7.67 9.26
CA MET A 147 0.27 -8.06 8.05
C MET A 147 1.61 -8.75 8.38
N LEU A 148 2.31 -8.32 9.45
CA LEU A 148 3.56 -8.93 9.89
C LEU A 148 3.37 -10.21 10.70
N SER A 149 2.13 -10.57 11.07
CA SER A 149 1.80 -11.82 11.74
C SER A 149 1.45 -12.96 10.78
N LEU A 150 1.20 -12.63 9.51
CA LEU A 150 0.89 -13.60 8.45
C LEU A 150 2.07 -14.55 8.18
N ASP A 151 1.74 -15.72 7.61
CA ASP A 151 2.75 -16.72 7.31
C ASP A 151 3.76 -16.19 6.27
N SER A 152 5.02 -16.18 6.65
CA SER A 152 6.16 -15.75 5.83
C SER A 152 7.16 -16.88 5.57
N ALA A 153 6.86 -18.10 6.05
CA ALA A 153 7.73 -19.26 5.94
C ALA A 153 8.16 -19.58 4.51
N PRO A 154 7.33 -19.40 3.45
CA PRO A 154 7.75 -19.66 2.07
C PRO A 154 8.91 -18.78 1.57
N PHE A 155 9.17 -17.65 2.23
CA PHE A 155 10.21 -16.70 1.82
C PHE A 155 11.33 -16.64 2.85
N TYR A 156 11.01 -16.25 4.08
CA TYR A 156 12.04 -16.00 5.11
C TYR A 156 12.34 -17.20 6.01
N GLY A 157 11.60 -18.29 5.87
CA GLY A 157 11.72 -19.47 6.71
C GLY A 157 11.27 -19.26 8.16
N GLY A 158 10.98 -20.37 8.84
CA GLY A 158 10.59 -20.36 10.25
C GLY A 158 9.17 -19.83 10.51
N LYS A 159 8.76 -19.83 11.78
CA LYS A 159 7.42 -19.37 12.22
C LYS A 159 7.34 -17.86 12.44
N ALA A 160 8.46 -17.18 12.55
CA ALA A 160 8.52 -15.77 12.89
C ALA A 160 9.38 -15.02 11.87
N LEU A 161 8.84 -13.92 11.35
CA LEU A 161 9.51 -13.08 10.37
C LEU A 161 10.83 -12.51 10.94
N PRO A 162 11.99 -12.67 10.29
CA PRO A 162 13.28 -12.11 10.74
C PRO A 162 13.23 -10.60 10.93
N LYS A 163 14.01 -10.05 11.86
CA LYS A 163 14.00 -8.60 12.17
C LYS A 163 14.47 -7.72 11.01
N ASP A 164 15.37 -8.25 10.19
CA ASP A 164 15.98 -7.63 9.03
C ASP A 164 15.27 -7.97 7.70
N ALA A 165 14.15 -8.70 7.76
CA ALA A 165 13.35 -9.03 6.58
C ALA A 165 12.86 -7.76 5.85
N GLY A 166 13.17 -7.64 4.57
CA GLY A 166 12.87 -6.45 3.76
C GLY A 166 11.38 -6.15 3.67
N VAL A 167 10.51 -7.17 3.68
CA VAL A 167 9.04 -7.00 3.66
C VAL A 167 8.52 -6.18 4.83
N ARG A 168 9.23 -6.14 5.97
CA ARG A 168 8.87 -5.30 7.13
C ARG A 168 8.84 -3.82 6.78
N TYR A 169 9.62 -3.41 5.77
CA TYR A 169 9.68 -2.03 5.32
C TYR A 169 8.35 -1.54 4.74
N PHE A 170 7.46 -2.42 4.28
CA PHE A 170 6.14 -2.05 3.76
C PHE A 170 5.11 -1.73 4.86
N PHE A 171 5.36 -2.17 6.10
CA PHE A 171 4.41 -2.09 7.20
C PHE A 171 4.99 -1.28 8.38
N PRO A 172 5.22 0.03 8.20
CA PRO A 172 5.67 0.90 9.28
C PRO A 172 4.56 1.12 10.32
N SER A 173 4.96 1.25 11.59
CA SER A 173 4.04 1.48 12.71
C SER A 173 4.39 2.78 13.46
N PRO A 174 3.39 3.59 13.86
CA PRO A 174 3.61 4.76 14.71
C PRO A 174 4.27 4.43 16.05
N LYS A 175 3.95 3.29 16.67
CA LYS A 175 4.63 2.82 17.90
C LYS A 175 6.14 2.66 17.75
N ASN A 176 6.61 2.39 16.54
CA ASN A 176 8.04 2.29 16.22
C ASN A 176 8.65 3.64 15.80
N GLY A 177 7.95 4.76 16.04
CA GLY A 177 8.41 6.11 15.73
C GLY A 177 8.24 6.52 14.26
N SER A 178 7.52 5.73 13.45
CA SER A 178 7.30 6.07 12.04
C SER A 178 6.10 7.00 11.86
N ALA A 179 6.26 8.05 11.06
CA ALA A 179 5.15 8.89 10.62
C ALA A 179 4.20 8.20 9.63
N CYS A 180 4.50 6.95 9.21
CA CYS A 180 3.66 6.11 8.35
C CYS A 180 3.19 6.78 7.05
N LYS A 181 3.97 7.72 6.53
CA LYS A 181 3.62 8.57 5.38
C LYS A 181 3.08 7.79 4.18
N ARG A 182 3.65 6.60 3.90
CA ARG A 182 3.23 5.71 2.81
C ARG A 182 1.85 5.08 3.06
N LEU A 183 1.58 4.59 4.27
CA LEU A 183 0.25 4.06 4.60
C LEU A 183 -0.79 5.19 4.65
N CYS A 184 -0.45 6.37 5.17
CA CYS A 184 -1.34 7.54 5.12
C CYS A 184 -1.63 7.97 3.67
N LEU A 185 -0.64 7.88 2.77
CA LEU A 185 -0.80 8.14 1.35
C LEU A 185 -1.81 7.15 0.72
N TYR A 186 -1.69 5.86 1.04
CA TYR A 186 -2.67 4.85 0.63
C TYR A 186 -4.08 5.17 1.11
N LEU A 187 -4.27 5.40 2.41
CA LEU A 187 -5.58 5.71 2.98
C LEU A 187 -6.22 6.93 2.31
N ARG A 188 -5.43 7.97 2.04
CA ARG A 188 -5.88 9.16 1.34
C ARG A 188 -6.36 8.84 -0.08
N TRP A 189 -5.70 7.93 -0.79
CA TRP A 189 -6.13 7.52 -2.13
C TRP A 189 -7.45 6.74 -2.09
N MET A 190 -7.68 5.90 -1.08
CA MET A 190 -8.90 5.09 -0.97
C MET A 190 -10.17 5.90 -0.66
N VAL A 191 -10.03 7.12 -0.17
CA VAL A 191 -11.17 8.03 0.11
C VAL A 191 -11.27 9.18 -0.90
N ARG A 192 -10.39 9.20 -1.91
CA ARG A 192 -10.39 10.25 -2.93
C ARG A 192 -11.56 10.02 -3.88
N LYS A 193 -12.36 11.07 -4.11
CA LYS A 193 -13.46 11.08 -5.07
C LYS A 193 -12.96 11.27 -6.50
#